data_AF-A0A3D6A8B1-F1
#
_entry.id   AF-A0A3D6A8B1-F1
#
_cell.length_a   1.000
_cell.length_b   1.000
_cell.length_c   1.000
_cell.angle_alpha   90.00
_cell.angle_beta   90.00
_cell.angle_gamma   90.00
#
_symmetry.space_group_name_H-M   'P 1'
#
loop_
_entity.id
_entity.type
_entity.pdbx_description
1 polymer ?
#
loop_
_entity_poly.entity_id
_entity_poly.type
_entity_poly.pdbx_seq_one_letter_code
_entity_poly.pdbx_strand_id
1 'polypeptide(L)'
;MFSIHRKSCYILAVFTLFQALIGNEGERWILADYQELKDAAAKQDAFAMGFLSLVHAHGDKGQDISYADALNFAEVAAGKNHWLGHFAMGYLA
;
A
#
# COMPACT_ATOMS: atom_id res chain seq x y z
N MET A 1 1.16 5.92 40.49
CA MET A 1 2.05 4.82 40.04
C MET A 1 1.25 4.00 39.04
N PHE A 2 1.47 4.17 37.73
CA PHE A 2 0.68 3.48 36.71
C PHE A 2 0.99 1.99 36.74
N SER A 3 0.04 1.17 37.18
CA SER A 3 0.13 -0.29 37.06
C SER A 3 -0.15 -0.66 35.61
N ILE A 4 0.89 -0.60 34.78
CA ILE A 4 0.80 -1.01 33.38
C ILE A 4 0.50 -2.52 33.37
N HIS A 5 -0.74 -2.84 33.00
CA HIS A 5 -1.16 -4.24 32.91
C HIS A 5 -0.34 -4.91 31.81
N ARG A 6 0.32 -6.03 32.15
CA ARG A 6 1.19 -6.80 31.26
C ARG A 6 0.56 -7.07 29.88
N LYS A 7 -0.76 -7.28 29.84
CA LYS A 7 -1.54 -7.45 28.61
C LYS A 7 -1.56 -6.20 27.73
N SER A 8 -1.70 -5.01 28.31
CA SER A 8 -1.69 -3.74 27.58
C SER A 8 -0.34 -3.47 26.91
N CYS A 9 0.78 -3.83 27.55
CA CYS A 9 2.10 -3.78 26.92
C CYS A 9 2.21 -4.68 25.68
N TYR A 10 1.71 -5.92 25.75
CA TYR A 10 1.75 -6.82 24.60
C TYR A 10 0.89 -6.32 23.45
N ILE A 11 -0.30 -5.79 23.74
CA ILE A 11 -1.17 -5.21 22.72
C ILE A 11 -0.48 -4.03 22.03
N LEU A 12 0.11 -3.11 22.80
CA LEU A 12 0.85 -1.98 22.25
C LEU A 12 2.04 -2.45 21.40
N ALA A 13 2.82 -3.42 21.87
CA ALA A 13 3.94 -3.97 21.10
C ALA A 13 3.49 -4.60 19.77
N VAL A 14 2.37 -5.32 19.76
CA VAL A 14 1.80 -5.90 18.53
C VAL A 14 1.42 -4.79 17.54
N PHE A 15 0.76 -3.73 18.00
CA PHE A 15 0.40 -2.61 17.13
C PHE A 15 1.63 -1.88 16.58
N THR A 16 2.65 -1.62 17.41
CA THR A 16 3.89 -0.97 16.96
C THR A 16 4.62 -1.80 15.90
N LEU A 17 4.71 -3.12 16.10
CA LEU A 17 5.34 -4.02 15.14
C LEU A 17 4.53 -4.13 13.84
N PHE A 18 3.20 -4.12 13.92
CA PHE A 18 2.34 -4.14 12.74
C PHE A 18 2.46 -2.84 11.91
N GLN A 19 2.57 -1.68 12.56
CA GLN A 19 2.85 -0.43 11.86
C GLN A 19 4.24 -0.40 11.23
N ALA A 20 5.26 -0.92 11.90
CA ALA A 20 6.60 -1.04 11.33
C ALA A 20 6.61 -1.96 10.09
N LEU A 21 5.85 -3.05 10.12
CA LEU A 21 5.72 -3.96 8.98
C LEU A 21 5.05 -3.28 7.78
N ILE A 22 3.92 -2.60 8.01
CA ILE A 22 3.21 -1.86 6.94
C ILE A 22 4.06 -0.70 6.40
N GLY A 23 4.74 0.04 7.27
CA GLY A 23 5.59 1.16 6.89
C GLY A 23 6.80 0.74 6.06
N ASN A 24 7.46 -0.37 6.42
CA ASN A 24 8.61 -0.90 5.70
C ASN A 24 8.25 -1.35 4.27
N GLU A 25 7.05 -1.92 4.10
CA GLU A 25 6.51 -2.27 2.78
C GLU A 25 6.24 -1.02 1.93
N GLY A 26 5.73 0.06 2.52
CA GLY A 26 5.53 1.34 1.84
C GLY A 26 6.84 1.99 1.39
N GLU A 27 7.85 2.03 2.26
CA GLU A 27 9.19 2.57 1.94
C GLU A 27 9.83 1.82 0.77
N ARG A 28 9.70 0.48 0.74
CA ARG A 28 10.16 -0.34 -0.39
C ARG A 28 9.57 0.15 -1.71
N TRP A 29 8.27 0.43 -1.78
CA TRP A 29 7.63 0.86 -3.03
C TRP A 29 7.88 2.30 -3.41
N ILE A 30 8.12 3.17 -2.43
CA ILE A 30 8.58 4.54 -2.68
C ILE A 30 9.93 4.51 -3.41
N LEU A 31 10.86 3.66 -2.96
CA LEU A 31 12.21 3.55 -3.52
C LEU A 31 12.29 2.69 -4.78
N ALA A 32 11.41 1.70 -4.94
CA ALA A 32 11.41 0.80 -6.09
C ALA A 32 11.19 1.55 -7.41
N ASP A 33 11.79 1.06 -8.49
CA ASP A 33 11.48 1.59 -9.82
C ASP A 33 10.13 1.07 -10.34
N TYR A 34 9.69 1.63 -11.48
CA TYR A 34 8.41 1.24 -12.07
C TYR A 34 8.38 -0.23 -12.51
N GLN A 35 9.51 -0.78 -12.97
CA GLN A 35 9.57 -2.16 -13.44
C GLN A 35 9.48 -3.15 -12.28
N GLU A 36 10.14 -2.87 -11.16
CA GLU A 36 10.06 -3.67 -9.93
C GLU A 36 8.63 -3.73 -9.39
N LEU A 37 7.92 -2.59 -9.40
CA LEU A 37 6.51 -2.52 -9.02
C LEU A 37 5.62 -3.35 -9.95
N LYS A 38 5.85 -3.28 -11.27
CA LYS A 38 5.14 -4.11 -12.24
C LYS A 38 5.40 -5.59 -12.05
N ASP A 39 6.64 -5.98 -11.78
CA ASP A 39 7.00 -7.39 -11.57
C ASP A 39 6.38 -7.94 -10.29
N ALA A 40 6.30 -7.12 -9.23
CA ALA A 40 5.61 -7.47 -8.00
C ALA A 40 4.08 -7.59 -8.21
N ALA A 41 3.47 -6.64 -8.92
CA ALA A 41 2.07 -6.72 -9.29
C ALA A 41 1.77 -7.94 -10.17
N ALA A 42 2.66 -8.30 -11.11
CA ALA A 42 2.54 -9.52 -11.90
C ALA A 42 2.55 -10.79 -11.02
N LYS A 43 3.28 -10.77 -9.90
CA LYS A 43 3.28 -11.81 -8.85
C LYS A 43 2.08 -11.71 -7.89
N GLN A 44 1.05 -10.96 -8.24
CA GLN A 44 -0.20 -10.82 -7.48
C GLN A 44 -0.06 -10.07 -6.15
N ASP A 45 1.01 -9.26 -5.96
CA ASP A 45 1.19 -8.40 -4.78
C ASP A 45 0.18 -7.24 -4.79
N ALA A 46 -0.75 -7.27 -3.83
CA ALA A 46 -1.83 -6.29 -3.74
C ALA A 46 -1.35 -4.89 -3.30
N PHE A 47 -0.24 -4.81 -2.56
CA PHE A 47 0.36 -3.53 -2.19
C PHE A 47 0.97 -2.91 -3.44
N ALA A 48 1.76 -3.67 -4.21
CA ALA A 48 2.35 -3.18 -5.46
C ALA A 48 1.28 -2.70 -6.45
N MET A 49 0.16 -3.42 -6.58
CA MET A 49 -0.98 -2.96 -7.38
C MET A 49 -1.58 -1.66 -6.84
N GLY A 50 -1.86 -1.58 -5.53
CA GLY A 50 -2.36 -0.35 -4.93
C GLY A 50 -1.40 0.83 -5.10
N PHE A 51 -0.09 0.58 -5.10
CA PHE A 51 0.92 1.61 -5.33
C PHE A 51 0.99 2.01 -6.80
N LEU A 52 0.91 1.07 -7.75
CA LEU A 52 0.82 1.36 -9.18
C LEU A 52 -0.40 2.22 -9.51
N SER A 53 -1.52 2.04 -8.79
CA SER A 53 -2.67 2.93 -8.91
C SER A 53 -2.28 4.39 -8.64
N LEU A 54 -1.56 4.65 -7.55
CA LEU A 54 -1.10 5.99 -7.19
C LEU A 54 -0.08 6.52 -8.18
N VAL A 55 0.83 5.68 -8.68
CA VAL A 55 1.80 6.06 -9.72
C VAL A 55 1.08 6.61 -10.95
N HIS A 56 0.05 5.91 -11.44
CA HIS A 56 -0.74 6.37 -12.58
C HIS A 56 -1.68 7.53 -12.26
N ALA A 57 -2.14 7.67 -11.02
CA ALA A 57 -2.97 8.81 -10.61
C ALA A 57 -2.18 10.12 -10.56
N HIS A 58 -0.89 10.04 -10.20
CA HIS A 58 -0.02 11.21 -9.99
C HIS A 58 0.99 11.45 -11.12
N GLY A 59 1.18 10.50 -12.03
CA GLY A 59 2.23 10.58 -13.05
C GLY A 59 3.64 10.46 -12.43
N ASP A 60 3.80 9.52 -11.50
CA ASP A 60 5.08 9.28 -10.81
C ASP A 60 5.94 8.25 -11.56
N LYS A 61 7.20 8.08 -11.16
CA LYS A 61 8.14 7.06 -11.67
C LYS A 61 8.27 7.07 -13.20
N GLY A 62 8.20 8.27 -13.79
CA GLY A 62 8.32 8.49 -15.23
C GLY A 62 7.14 8.01 -16.06
N GLN A 63 5.98 7.76 -15.43
CA GLN A 63 4.73 7.45 -16.13
C GLN A 63 3.88 8.70 -16.29
N ASP A 64 3.10 8.75 -17.36
CA ASP A 64 2.06 9.76 -17.52
C ASP A 64 0.84 9.45 -16.64
N ILE A 65 0.07 10.49 -16.34
CA ILE A 65 -1.20 10.35 -15.62
C ILE A 65 -2.18 9.55 -16.48
N SER A 66 -2.73 8.48 -15.91
CA SER A 66 -3.75 7.64 -16.54
C SER A 66 -4.77 7.20 -15.49
N TYR A 67 -5.91 7.89 -15.44
CA TYR A 67 -7.00 7.54 -14.52
C TYR A 67 -7.58 6.15 -14.80
N ALA A 68 -7.55 5.69 -16.05
CA ALA A 68 -8.00 4.35 -16.42
C ALA A 68 -7.10 3.27 -15.80
N ASP A 69 -5.78 3.41 -15.93
CA ASP A 69 -4.83 2.47 -15.33
C ASP A 69 -4.85 2.57 -13.80
N ALA A 70 -4.94 3.80 -13.27
CA ALA A 70 -5.05 4.04 -11.84
C ALA A 70 -6.27 3.31 -11.24
N LEU A 71 -7.44 3.44 -11.87
CA LEU A 71 -8.66 2.79 -11.40
C LEU A 71 -8.56 1.27 -11.51
N ASN A 72 -8.06 0.74 -12.63
CA ASN A 72 -7.89 -0.70 -12.82
C ASN A 72 -7.02 -1.32 -11.71
N PHE A 73 -5.86 -0.74 -11.44
CA PHE A 73 -4.99 -1.22 -10.36
C PHE A 73 -5.63 -1.06 -8.96
N ALA A 74 -6.38 0.02 -8.74
CA ALA A 74 -7.10 0.24 -7.48
C ALA A 74 -8.15 -0.84 -7.24
N GLU A 75 -8.97 -1.14 -8.26
CA GLU A 75 -10.02 -2.15 -8.21
C GLU A 75 -9.45 -3.56 -7.96
N VAL A 76 -8.36 -3.92 -8.64
CA VAL A 76 -7.72 -5.23 -8.44
C VAL A 76 -7.13 -5.34 -7.02
N ALA A 77 -6.48 -4.29 -6.52
CA ALA A 77 -5.94 -4.26 -5.16
C ALA A 77 -7.06 -4.30 -4.10
N ALA A 78 -8.14 -3.55 -4.31
CA ALA A 78 -9.32 -3.55 -3.45
C ALA A 78 -10.05 -4.89 -3.48
N GLY A 79 -10.14 -5.54 -4.64
CA GLY A 79 -10.71 -6.88 -4.80
C GLY A 79 -9.94 -7.96 -4.01
N LYS A 80 -8.66 -7.71 -3.72
CA LYS A 80 -7.83 -8.52 -2.80
C LYS A 80 -7.96 -8.09 -1.33
N ASN A 81 -8.91 -7.21 -1.02
CA ASN A 81 -9.15 -6.62 0.30
C ASN A 81 -7.93 -5.86 0.86
N HIS A 82 -7.11 -5.28 -0.01
CA HIS A 82 -5.96 -4.49 0.40
C HIS A 82 -6.34 -3.04 0.65
N TRP A 83 -5.94 -2.50 1.80
CA TRP A 83 -6.33 -1.15 2.25
C TRP A 83 -5.93 -0.06 1.25
N LEU A 84 -4.76 -0.19 0.61
CA LEU A 84 -4.26 0.79 -0.35
C LEU A 84 -5.11 0.84 -1.62
N GLY A 85 -5.68 -0.29 -2.04
CA GLY A 85 -6.62 -0.34 -3.16
C GLY A 85 -7.92 0.41 -2.83
N HIS A 86 -8.51 0.15 -1.66
CA HIS A 86 -9.70 0.88 -1.21
C HIS A 86 -9.43 2.38 -1.05
N PHE A 87 -8.28 2.75 -0.51
CA PHE A 87 -7.85 4.14 -0.43
C PHE A 87 -7.76 4.79 -1.82
N ALA A 88 -7.09 4.13 -2.77
CA ALA A 88 -6.93 4.64 -4.12
C ALA A 88 -8.28 4.77 -4.85
N MET A 89 -9.19 3.81 -4.70
CA MET A 89 -10.55 3.93 -5.25
C MET A 89 -11.29 5.16 -4.70
N GLY A 90 -11.19 5.42 -3.40
CA GLY A 90 -11.80 6.61 -2.78
C GLY A 90 -11.13 7.91 -3.21
N TYR A 91 -9.82 7.90 -3.47
CA TYR A 91 -9.08 9.05 -3.99
C TYR A 91 -9.46 9.39 -5.45
N LEU A 92 -9.78 8.37 -6.26
CA LEU A 92 -10.11 8.51 -7.68
C LEU A 92 -11.60 8.81 -7.94
N ALA A 93 -12.46 8.72 -6.92
CA ALA A 93 -13.91 8.88 -7.00
C ALA A 93 -14.39 10.34 -7.06
#